data_AF-A0A3B6TA74-F1
#
_entry.id   AF-A0A3B6TA74-F1
#
_cell.length_a   1.000
_cell.length_b   1.000
_cell.length_c   1.000
_cell.angle_alpha   90.00
_cell.angle_beta   90.00
_cell.angle_gamma   90.00
#
_symmetry.space_group_name_H-M   'P 1'
#
loop_
_entity.id
_entity.type
_entity.pdbx_description
1 polymer ?
#
loop_
_entity_poly.entity_id
_entity_poly.type
_entity_poly.pdbx_seq_one_letter_code
_entity_poly.pdbx_strand_id
1 'polypeptide(L)' 'MDYILQSIILWSCRHVTEAGLVALVNKCPELECINVGGMRVSPESFAGLQSISPALRIRSIPQILNADVQVA' A
#
# COMPACT_ATOMS: atom_id res chain seq x y z
N MET A 1 -8.87 10.78 -19.79
CA MET A 1 -7.83 11.08 -18.80
C MET A 1 -7.78 9.90 -17.87
N ASP A 2 -6.72 9.11 -17.97
CA ASP A 2 -6.49 7.97 -17.07
C ASP A 2 -5.99 8.51 -15.73
N TYR A 3 -6.60 8.08 -14.63
CA TYR A 3 -6.18 8.47 -13.28
C TYR A 3 -5.19 7.43 -12.77
N ILE A 4 -4.07 7.90 -12.23
CA ILE A 4 -2.99 7.05 -11.71
C ILE A 4 -3.04 7.08 -10.19
N LEU A 5 -3.10 5.91 -9.55
CA LEU A 5 -3.06 5.78 -8.10
C LEU A 5 -1.62 5.49 -7.64
N GLN A 6 -0.99 6.47 -6.97
CA GLN A 6 0.39 6.35 -6.48
C GLN A 6 0.47 5.96 -4.99
N SER A 7 -0.48 6.42 -4.19
CA SER A 7 -0.48 6.21 -2.73
C SER A 7 -1.89 5.96 -2.22
N ILE A 8 -2.03 5.06 -1.25
CA ILE A 8 -3.31 4.79 -0.59
C ILE A 8 -3.13 4.55 0.92
N ILE A 9 -4.03 5.11 1.72
CA ILE A 9 -4.05 4.92 3.17
C ILE A 9 -5.25 4.03 3.55
N LEU A 10 -4.98 2.85 4.13
CA LEU A 10 -5.95 1.83 4.57
C LEU A 10 -5.95 1.61 6.09
N TRP A 11 -5.57 2.63 6.87
CA TRP A 11 -5.47 2.49 8.33
C TRP A 11 -6.76 2.00 8.96
N SER A 12 -6.66 0.98 9.81
CA SER A 12 -7.79 0.40 10.55
C SER A 12 -8.92 -0.11 9.64
N CYS A 13 -8.67 -0.31 8.34
CA CYS A 13 -9.59 -0.96 7.42
C CYS A 13 -9.64 -2.48 7.69
N ARG A 14 -10.25 -2.87 8.81
CA ARG A 14 -10.24 -4.25 9.35
C ARG A 14 -10.91 -5.30 8.45
N HIS A 15 -11.68 -4.89 7.45
CA HIS A 15 -12.36 -5.78 6.51
C HIS A 15 -11.60 -5.94 5.19
N VAL A 16 -10.50 -5.22 4.98
CA VAL A 16 -9.63 -5.46 3.83
C VAL A 16 -9.01 -6.85 3.98
N THR A 17 -9.08 -7.62 2.90
CA THR A 17 -8.53 -8.97 2.81
C THR A 17 -7.22 -8.97 2.04
N GLU A 18 -6.42 -10.03 2.23
CA GLU A 18 -5.23 -10.27 1.41
C GLU A 18 -5.55 -10.28 -0.09
N ALA A 19 -6.61 -10.98 -0.51
CA ALA A 19 -7.04 -11.01 -1.90
C ALA A 19 -7.38 -9.61 -2.44
N GLY A 20 -7.98 -8.74 -1.61
CA GLY A 20 -8.25 -7.34 -1.96
C GLY A 20 -6.97 -6.53 -2.18
N LEU A 21 -5.96 -6.70 -1.32
CA LEU A 21 -4.66 -6.07 -1.49
C LEU A 21 -3.93 -6.56 -2.74
N VAL A 22 -3.93 -7.87 -2.98
CA VAL A 22 -3.34 -8.47 -4.19
C VAL A 22 -4.02 -7.91 -5.45
N ALA A 23 -5.35 -7.82 -5.46
CA ALA A 23 -6.08 -7.24 -6.58
C ALA A 23 -5.74 -5.76 -6.80
N LEU A 24 -5.64 -4.98 -5.72
CA LEU A 24 -5.25 -3.57 -5.77
C LEU A 24 -3.86 -3.40 -6.39
N VAL A 25 -2.85 -4.11 -5.86
CA VAL A 25 -1.46 -4.01 -6.34
C VAL A 25 -1.33 -4.48 -7.80
N ASN A 26 -2.06 -5.54 -8.20
CA ASN A 26 -2.07 -5.98 -9.60
C ASN A 26 -2.72 -5.00 -10.58
N LYS A 27 -3.71 -4.22 -10.13
CA LYS A 27 -4.47 -3.30 -10.99
C LYS A 27 -3.93 -1.87 -10.96
N CYS A 28 -3.09 -1.54 -9.99
CA CYS A 28 -2.44 -0.24 -9.85
C CYS A 28 -0.92 -0.40 -9.97
N PRO A 29 -0.37 -0.54 -11.18
CA PRO A 29 1.07 -0.79 -11.39
C PRO A 29 1.96 0.37 -10.90
N GLU A 30 1.41 1.59 -10.87
CA GLU A 30 2.08 2.80 -10.38
C GLU A 30 1.88 3.02 -8.86
N LEU A 31 1.30 2.07 -8.14
CA LEU A 31 1.11 2.18 -6.69
C LEU A 31 2.46 2.01 -5.98
N GLU A 32 2.96 3.11 -5.44
CA GLU A 32 4.24 3.18 -4.76
C GLU A 32 4.15 2.99 -3.25
N CYS A 33 3.03 3.36 -2.63
CA CYS A 33 2.92 3.46 -1.17
C CYS A 33 1.58 2.96 -0.63
N ILE A 34 1.65 2.15 0.42
CA ILE A 34 0.47 1.69 1.20
C ILE A 34 0.81 1.64 2.70
N ASN A 35 -0.15 1.94 3.57
CA ASN A 35 -0.06 1.56 4.99
C ASN A 35 -0.93 0.35 5.31
N VAL A 36 -0.49 -0.42 6.29
CA VAL A 36 -1.17 -1.66 6.73
C VAL A 36 -1.53 -1.67 8.22
N GLY A 37 -1.34 -0.54 8.89
CA GLY A 37 -1.59 -0.41 10.33
C GLY A 37 -3.06 -0.63 10.70
N GLY A 38 -3.30 -1.44 11.73
CA GLY A 38 -4.65 -1.76 12.22
C GLY A 38 -5.48 -2.68 11.31
N MET A 39 -4.86 -3.30 10.31
CA MET A 39 -5.49 -4.31 9.46
C MET A 39 -5.44 -5.71 10.10
N ARG A 40 -6.27 -6.63 9.60
CA ARG A 40 -6.30 -8.05 10.02
C ARG A 40 -5.52 -8.97 9.06
N VAL A 41 -4.75 -8.40 8.14
CA VAL A 41 -3.91 -9.13 7.18
C VAL A 41 -2.57 -9.44 7.83
N SER A 42 -2.05 -10.65 7.63
CA SER A 42 -0.81 -11.07 8.27
C SER A 42 0.42 -10.45 7.61
N PRO A 43 1.54 -10.29 8.34
CA PRO A 43 2.78 -9.77 7.76
C PRO A 43 3.31 -10.59 6.58
N GLU A 44 3.06 -11.90 6.55
CA GLU A 44 3.51 -12.79 5.47
C GLU A 44 2.83 -12.44 4.14
N SER A 45 1.55 -12.05 4.16
CA SER A 45 0.82 -11.61 2.97
C SER A 45 1.47 -10.39 2.30
N PHE A 46 2.18 -9.56 3.06
CA PHE A 46 2.86 -8.37 2.53
C PHE A 46 4.08 -8.71 1.68
N ALA A 47 4.78 -9.81 1.96
CA ALA A 47 5.86 -10.29 1.10
C ALA A 47 5.32 -10.68 -0.30
N GLY A 48 4.11 -11.24 -0.35
CA GLY A 48 3.41 -11.51 -1.61
C GLY A 48 3.06 -10.25 -2.40
N LEU A 49 2.78 -9.12 -1.75
CA LEU A 49 2.57 -7.86 -2.45
C LEU A 49 3.87 -7.33 -3.07
N GLN A 50 5.01 -7.49 -2.39
CA GLN A 50 6.31 -7.08 -2.88
C GLN A 50 6.83 -7.94 -4.03
N SER A 51 6.41 -9.20 -4.14
CA SER A 51 6.73 -10.03 -5.31
C SER A 51 5.95 -9.61 -6.56
N ILE A 52 4.73 -9.08 -6.37
CA ILE A 52 3.90 -8.55 -7.46
C ILE A 52 4.41 -7.18 -7.90
N SER A 53 4.70 -6.29 -6.94
CA SER A 53 5.27 -4.97 -7.20
C SER A 53 6.50 -4.73 -6.31
N PRO A 54 7.71 -4.99 -6.82
CA PRO A 54 8.95 -4.77 -6.07
C PRO A 54 9.20 -3.33 -5.65
N ALA A 55 8.55 -2.37 -6.33
CA ALA A 55 8.63 -0.94 -6.00
C ALA A 55 7.67 -0.52 -4.88
N LEU A 56 6.68 -1.36 -4.52
CA LEU A 56 5.68 -1.04 -3.50
C LEU A 56 6.33 -0.92 -2.12
N ARG A 57 6.17 0.25 -1.50
CA ARG A 57 6.64 0.56 -0.16
C ARG A 57 5.50 0.46 0.83
N ILE A 58 5.65 -0.44 1.78
CA ILE A 58 4.73 -0.55 2.92
C ILE A 58 5.28 0.33 4.05
N ARG A 59 4.52 1.36 4.40
CA ARG A 59 4.95 2.41 5.34
C ARG A 59 3.97 2.53 6.50
N SER A 60 4.48 2.92 7.67
CA SER A 60 3.62 3.41 8.75
C SER A 60 2.99 4.75 8.36
N ILE A 61 1.85 5.13 8.96
CA ILE A 61 1.25 6.46 8.70
C ILE A 61 2.27 7.60 8.86
N PRO A 62 3.05 7.67 9.96
CA PRO A 62 4.05 8.72 10.10
C PRO A 62 5.04 8.76 8.93
N GLN A 63 5.46 7.60 8.41
CA GLN A 63 6.36 7.52 7.25
C GLN A 63 5.70 7.94 5.94
N ILE A 64 4.39 7.76 5.78
CA ILE A 64 3.65 8.26 4.61
C ILE A 64 3.55 9.78 4.67
N LEU A 65 3.07 10.33 5.80
CA LEU A 65 2.90 11.77 5.96
C LEU A 65 4.22 12.54 5.86
N ASN A 66 5.33 11.97 6.33
CA ASN A 66 6.66 12.58 6.22
C ASN A 66 7.27 12.46 4.81
N ALA A 67 6.79 11.53 3.98
CA ALA A 67 7.28 11.37 2.61
C ALA A 67 6.88 12.55 1.73
N ASP A 68 5.68 13.11 1.98
CA ASP A 68 5.17 14.28 1.26
C ASP A 68 5.87 15.58 1.70
N VAL A 69 6.59 15.56 2.83
CA VAL A 69 7.37 16.70 3.35
C VAL A 69 8.79 16.73 2.77
N GLN A 70 9.27 15.63 2.18
CA GLN A 70 10.56 15.56 1.50
C GLN A 70 10.43 16.02 0.03
N VAL A 71 10.04 17.27 -0.16
CA VAL A 71 10.27 18.02 -1.40
C VAL A 71 10.92 19.35 -1.05
N ALA A 72 12.21 19.30 -0.75
CA ALA A 72 13.18 20.39 -0.88
C ALA A 72 14.60 19.78 -0.91
#